data_AF-A0A4P2Q6L3-F1
#
_entry.id   AF-A0A4P2Q6L3-F1
#
_cell.length_a   1.000
_cell.length_b   1.000
_cell.length_c   1.000
_cell.angle_alpha   90.00
_cell.angle_beta   90.00
_cell.angle_gamma   90.00
#
_symmetry.space_group_name_H-M   'P 1'
#
loop_
_entity.id
_entity.type
_entity.pdbx_description
1 polymer ?
#
loop_
_entity_poly.entity_id
_entity_poly.type
_entity_poly.pdbx_seq_one_letter_code
_entity_poly.pdbx_strand_id
1 'polypeptide(L)'
;MSAYVVSRPIWRRFRPRYLARAAAHVRAGGHAAIVLPEERIDLLLSVDEAGKLTELGQWALLSIEQQRFRRVSEGPARGLATARVKRQYEGSVLDWCERDSVHPGTIRALSLDCLACGACCHDANVVLDGDDLARWRGAGRGDLAGRAYVRRARDGKITLRFAASGRCQHLGDDLRCAIYELRPDNCRAFVVGSEACLSAREETLGIRDGAPAEAELDEAEA
;
A
#
# COMPACT_ATOMS: atom_id res chain seq x y z
N MET A 1 -12.95 13.65 -1.06
CA MET A 1 -13.48 12.61 -0.13
C MET A 1 -12.29 11.99 0.58
N SER A 2 -12.32 11.87 1.91
CA SER A 2 -11.23 11.29 2.71
C SER A 2 -11.50 9.86 3.19
N ALA A 3 -12.77 9.46 3.19
CA ALA A 3 -13.22 8.11 3.47
C ALA A 3 -13.32 7.29 2.18
N TYR A 4 -12.84 6.06 2.23
CA TYR A 4 -12.76 5.13 1.11
C TYR A 4 -13.31 3.77 1.55
N VAL A 5 -14.10 3.14 0.68
CA VAL A 5 -14.40 1.71 0.78
C VAL A 5 -13.54 0.98 -0.23
N VAL A 6 -12.56 0.23 0.26
CA VAL A 6 -11.56 -0.46 -0.56
C VAL A 6 -11.93 -1.93 -0.66
N SER A 7 -12.03 -2.44 -1.89
CA SER A 7 -12.13 -3.89 -2.15
C SER A 7 -10.73 -4.47 -2.21
N ARG A 8 -10.20 -4.90 -1.06
CA ARG A 8 -8.82 -5.32 -0.90
C ARG A 8 -8.64 -6.81 -1.27
N PRO A 9 -7.68 -7.17 -2.14
CA PRO A 9 -7.28 -8.55 -2.38
C PRO A 9 -6.72 -9.21 -1.13
N ILE A 10 -7.19 -10.42 -0.82
CA ILE A 10 -6.65 -11.27 0.23
C ILE A 10 -5.47 -12.05 -0.33
N TRP A 11 -4.33 -12.02 0.37
CA TRP A 11 -3.15 -12.80 0.07
C TRP A 11 -3.27 -14.25 0.54
N ARG A 12 -2.84 -15.17 -0.31
CA ARG A 12 -2.78 -16.60 0.02
C ARG A 12 -1.48 -17.24 -0.42
N ARG A 13 -0.94 -18.09 0.44
CA ARG A 13 0.25 -18.88 0.17
C ARG A 13 -0.12 -20.20 -0.50
N PHE A 14 0.54 -20.52 -1.62
CA PHE A 14 0.37 -21.79 -2.32
C PHE A 14 1.73 -22.44 -2.62
N ARG A 15 1.72 -23.77 -2.78
CA ARG A 15 2.84 -24.53 -3.36
C ARG A 15 2.57 -24.76 -4.86
N PRO A 16 3.61 -24.98 -5.70
CA PRO A 16 3.44 -25.16 -7.16
C PRO A 16 2.42 -26.22 -7.56
N ARG A 17 2.33 -27.34 -6.82
CA ARG A 17 1.33 -28.40 -7.05
C ARG A 17 -0.13 -27.93 -6.95
N TYR A 18 -0.38 -26.77 -6.35
CA TYR A 18 -1.70 -26.15 -6.21
C TYR A 18 -1.89 -24.92 -7.10
N LEU A 19 -1.09 -24.78 -8.17
CA LEU A 19 -1.16 -23.61 -9.07
C LEU A 19 -2.57 -23.37 -9.64
N ALA A 20 -3.34 -24.42 -9.92
CA ALA A 20 -4.73 -24.27 -10.39
C ALA A 20 -5.63 -23.58 -9.34
N ARG A 21 -5.47 -23.94 -8.05
CA ARG A 21 -6.19 -23.30 -6.93
C ARG A 21 -5.72 -21.87 -6.72
N ALA A 22 -4.41 -21.61 -6.83
CA ALA A 22 -3.86 -20.27 -6.74
C ALA A 22 -4.41 -19.37 -7.85
N ALA A 23 -4.46 -19.86 -9.09
CA ALA A 23 -5.02 -19.13 -10.21
C ALA A 23 -6.52 -18.86 -10.05
N ALA A 24 -7.28 -19.81 -9.50
CA ALA A 24 -8.70 -19.60 -9.18
C ALA A 24 -8.88 -18.51 -8.10
N HIS A 25 -8.08 -18.53 -7.04
CA HIS A 25 -8.07 -17.51 -5.99
C HIS A 25 -7.81 -16.11 -6.55
N VAL A 26 -6.79 -15.98 -7.42
CA VAL A 26 -6.43 -14.71 -8.04
C VAL A 26 -7.53 -14.22 -8.98
N ARG A 27 -8.11 -15.11 -9.81
CA ARG A 27 -9.25 -14.76 -10.68
C ARG A 27 -10.49 -14.31 -9.92
N ALA A 28 -10.69 -14.83 -8.71
CA ALA A 28 -11.73 -14.37 -7.80
C ALA A 28 -11.38 -13.05 -7.07
N GLY A 29 -10.29 -12.38 -7.46
CA GLY A 29 -9.88 -11.06 -6.99
C GLY A 29 -8.81 -11.03 -5.91
N GLY A 30 -8.34 -12.19 -5.44
CA GLY A 30 -7.27 -12.28 -4.46
C GLY A 30 -5.87 -12.09 -5.03
N HIS A 31 -4.85 -12.21 -4.17
CA HIS A 31 -3.45 -12.27 -4.55
C HIS A 31 -2.82 -13.57 -4.04
N ALA A 32 -1.83 -14.08 -4.75
CA ALA A 32 -1.20 -15.35 -4.38
C ALA A 32 0.32 -15.26 -4.38
N ALA A 33 0.93 -15.84 -3.34
CA ALA A 33 2.35 -16.12 -3.23
C ALA A 33 2.59 -17.61 -3.51
N ILE A 34 3.31 -17.92 -4.58
CA ILE A 34 3.72 -19.27 -4.96
C ILE A 34 5.10 -19.53 -4.37
N VAL A 35 5.16 -20.35 -3.32
CA VAL A 35 6.41 -20.70 -2.63
C VAL A 35 7.06 -21.90 -3.33
N LEU A 36 8.06 -21.59 -4.14
CA LEU A 36 8.88 -22.54 -4.89
C LEU A 36 9.82 -23.32 -3.95
N PRO A 37 10.52 -24.36 -4.46
CA PRO A 37 11.66 -24.94 -3.76
C PRO A 37 12.71 -23.87 -3.41
N GLU A 38 13.48 -24.12 -2.34
CA GLU A 38 14.43 -23.16 -1.74
C GLU A 38 13.75 -21.89 -1.18
N GLU A 39 12.45 -21.97 -0.89
CA GLU A 39 11.64 -20.89 -0.31
C GLU A 39 11.51 -19.63 -1.17
N ARG A 40 11.96 -19.67 -2.43
CA ARG A 40 11.77 -18.56 -3.37
C ARG A 40 10.30 -18.31 -3.65
N ILE A 41 9.92 -17.04 -3.82
CA ILE A 41 8.50 -16.66 -4.01
C ILE A 41 8.27 -16.04 -5.39
N ASP A 42 7.28 -16.57 -6.12
CA ASP A 42 6.67 -15.92 -7.27
C ASP A 42 5.28 -15.42 -6.90
N LEU A 43 4.97 -14.16 -7.21
CA LEU A 43 3.62 -13.63 -7.08
C LEU A 43 2.77 -14.04 -8.27
N LEU A 44 1.47 -14.15 -8.03
CA LEU A 44 0.45 -14.30 -9.06
C LEU A 44 -0.66 -13.26 -8.80
N LEU A 45 -0.90 -12.42 -9.80
CA LEU A 45 -1.73 -11.22 -9.69
C LEU A 45 -2.73 -11.12 -10.85
N SER A 46 -3.86 -10.48 -10.58
CA SER A 46 -4.88 -10.19 -11.59
C SER A 46 -4.49 -9.01 -12.46
N VAL A 47 -5.04 -9.02 -13.67
CA VAL A 47 -4.95 -7.89 -14.60
C VAL A 47 -6.36 -7.46 -15.02
N ASP A 48 -6.47 -6.23 -15.50
CA ASP A 48 -7.66 -5.72 -16.17
C ASP A 48 -7.76 -6.23 -17.63
N GLU A 49 -8.82 -5.81 -18.31
CA GLU A 49 -9.08 -6.15 -19.72
C GLU A 49 -7.98 -5.65 -20.67
N ALA A 50 -7.31 -4.55 -20.31
CA ALA A 50 -6.17 -4.02 -21.05
C ALA A 50 -4.85 -4.78 -20.73
N GLY A 51 -4.90 -5.79 -19.86
CA GLY A 51 -3.75 -6.58 -19.46
C GLY A 51 -2.81 -5.89 -18.45
N LYS A 52 -3.23 -4.76 -17.87
CA LYS A 52 -2.50 -4.03 -16.84
C LYS A 52 -2.83 -4.60 -15.47
N LEU A 53 -1.89 -4.51 -14.52
CA LEU A 53 -2.18 -4.88 -13.13
C LEU A 53 -3.31 -4.02 -12.57
N THR A 54 -4.14 -4.63 -11.73
CA THR A 54 -5.04 -3.86 -10.86
C THR A 54 -4.22 -2.87 -10.01
N GLU A 55 -4.82 -1.75 -9.62
CA GLU A 55 -4.11 -0.70 -8.85
C GLU A 55 -3.45 -1.26 -7.57
N LEU A 56 -4.18 -2.03 -6.76
CA LEU A 56 -3.64 -2.66 -5.56
C LEU A 56 -2.56 -3.71 -5.88
N GLY A 57 -2.69 -4.43 -6.99
CA GLY A 57 -1.66 -5.36 -7.46
C GLY A 57 -0.37 -4.65 -7.91
N GLN A 58 -0.49 -3.48 -8.55
CA GLN A 58 0.66 -2.65 -8.91
C GLN A 58 1.34 -2.10 -7.65
N TRP A 59 0.57 -1.60 -6.68
CA TRP A 59 1.11 -1.10 -5.43
C TRP A 59 1.77 -2.19 -4.58
N ALA A 60 1.24 -3.41 -4.58
CA ALA A 60 1.92 -4.55 -3.96
C ALA A 60 3.31 -4.81 -4.55
N LEU A 61 3.48 -4.70 -5.88
CA LEU A 61 4.79 -4.83 -6.50
C LEU A 61 5.73 -3.69 -6.09
N LEU A 62 5.22 -2.45 -6.07
CA LEU A 62 6.02 -1.29 -5.67
C LEU A 62 6.48 -1.38 -4.21
N SER A 63 5.64 -1.92 -3.30
CA SER A 63 5.99 -2.16 -1.89
C SER A 63 7.17 -3.12 -1.69
N ILE A 64 7.47 -3.98 -2.67
CA ILE A 64 8.63 -4.89 -2.66
C ILE A 64 9.69 -4.48 -3.69
N GLU A 65 9.66 -3.22 -4.12
CA GLU A 65 10.55 -2.65 -5.14
C GLU A 65 10.65 -3.49 -6.41
N GLN A 66 9.55 -4.12 -6.80
CA GLN A 66 9.44 -4.87 -8.04
C GLN A 66 8.77 -4.00 -9.10
N GLN A 67 9.48 -3.77 -10.19
CA GLN A 67 8.98 -2.96 -11.31
C GLN A 67 8.60 -3.80 -12.52
N ARG A 68 9.01 -5.07 -12.55
CA ARG A 68 8.80 -5.97 -13.68
C ARG A 68 7.88 -7.10 -13.29
N PHE A 69 6.89 -7.32 -14.13
CA PHE A 69 6.07 -8.52 -14.13
C PHE A 69 5.99 -9.04 -15.57
N ARG A 70 5.58 -10.29 -15.72
CA ARG A 70 5.29 -10.89 -17.02
C ARG A 70 3.90 -11.49 -17.03
N ARG A 71 3.32 -11.61 -18.22
CA ARG A 71 2.08 -12.35 -18.45
C ARG A 71 2.39 -13.84 -18.50
N VAL A 72 1.55 -14.64 -17.84
CA VAL A 72 1.63 -16.10 -17.94
C VAL A 72 0.94 -16.53 -19.24
N SER A 73 1.68 -17.18 -20.13
CA SER A 73 1.20 -17.59 -21.46
C SER A 73 0.44 -18.92 -21.45
N GLU A 74 0.73 -19.80 -20.49
CA GLU A 74 0.30 -21.20 -20.51
C GLU A 74 -0.09 -21.73 -19.12
N GLY A 75 -0.74 -22.89 -19.12
CA GLY A 75 -1.13 -23.60 -17.90
C GLY A 75 -2.27 -22.94 -17.12
N PRO A 76 -2.53 -23.40 -15.88
CA PRO A 76 -3.69 -22.98 -15.10
C PRO A 76 -3.73 -21.48 -14.78
N ALA A 77 -2.56 -20.83 -14.77
CA ALA A 77 -2.39 -19.41 -14.50
C ALA A 77 -2.37 -18.55 -15.77
N ARG A 78 -2.62 -19.12 -16.96
CA ARG A 78 -2.68 -18.38 -18.23
C ARG A 78 -3.56 -17.14 -18.11
N GLY A 79 -3.05 -16.01 -18.60
CA GLY A 79 -3.73 -14.72 -18.57
C GLY A 79 -3.64 -13.97 -17.25
N LEU A 80 -2.88 -14.46 -16.26
CA LEU A 80 -2.53 -13.72 -15.05
C LEU A 80 -1.13 -13.10 -15.17
N ALA A 81 -0.81 -12.19 -14.26
CA ALA A 81 0.53 -11.62 -14.14
C ALA A 81 1.35 -12.37 -13.08
N THR A 82 2.65 -12.49 -13.30
CA THR A 82 3.58 -13.05 -12.31
C THR A 82 4.84 -12.21 -12.20
N ALA A 83 5.40 -12.15 -10.99
CA ALA A 83 6.63 -11.42 -10.70
C ALA A 83 7.44 -12.17 -9.62
N ARG A 84 8.76 -12.23 -9.81
CA ARG A 84 9.68 -12.81 -8.83
C ARG A 84 9.87 -11.84 -7.68
N VAL A 85 9.69 -12.31 -6.45
CA VAL A 85 10.03 -11.54 -5.25
C VAL A 85 11.55 -11.53 -5.07
N LYS A 86 12.13 -10.38 -4.75
CA LYS A 86 13.55 -10.30 -4.36
C LYS A 86 13.70 -10.87 -2.95
N ARG A 87 14.80 -11.57 -2.67
CA ARG A 87 15.04 -12.28 -1.40
C ARG A 87 14.75 -11.44 -0.14
N GLN A 88 15.15 -10.18 -0.13
CA GLN A 88 14.95 -9.27 1.01
C GLN A 88 13.47 -8.95 1.34
N TYR A 89 12.54 -9.19 0.41
CA TYR A 89 11.11 -8.94 0.59
C TYR A 89 10.27 -10.21 0.71
N GLU A 90 10.88 -11.41 0.69
CA GLU A 90 10.15 -12.66 0.81
C GLU A 90 9.41 -12.75 2.16
N GLY A 91 10.04 -12.28 3.24
CA GLY A 91 9.43 -12.17 4.56
C GLY A 91 8.17 -11.28 4.56
N SER A 92 8.22 -10.12 3.91
CA SER A 92 7.08 -9.20 3.81
C SER A 92 5.88 -9.86 3.12
N VAL A 93 6.12 -10.55 2.00
CA VAL A 93 5.04 -11.23 1.27
C VAL A 93 4.42 -12.37 2.07
N LEU A 94 5.24 -13.11 2.84
CA LEU A 94 4.75 -14.16 3.71
C LEU A 94 3.95 -13.60 4.88
N ASP A 95 4.40 -12.49 5.48
CA ASP A 95 3.64 -11.77 6.51
C ASP A 95 2.28 -11.29 5.99
N TRP A 96 2.20 -10.77 4.76
CA TRP A 96 0.91 -10.42 4.14
C TRP A 96 -0.03 -11.62 4.04
N CYS A 97 0.49 -12.79 3.66
CA CYS A 97 -0.29 -14.03 3.59
C CYS A 97 -0.76 -14.51 4.98
N GLU A 98 0.08 -14.34 6.00
CA GLU A 98 -0.25 -14.69 7.39
C GLU A 98 -1.29 -13.75 7.98
N ARG A 99 -1.07 -12.43 7.87
CA ARG A 99 -2.03 -11.39 8.24
C ARG A 99 -3.40 -11.66 7.63
N ASP A 100 -3.44 -12.02 6.35
CA ASP A 100 -4.69 -12.23 5.63
C ASP A 100 -5.32 -13.60 5.88
N SER A 101 -4.62 -14.53 6.54
CA SER A 101 -5.06 -15.94 6.69
C SER A 101 -6.38 -16.09 7.45
N VAL A 102 -6.71 -15.13 8.30
CA VAL A 102 -7.95 -15.09 9.10
C VAL A 102 -9.22 -14.82 8.26
N HIS A 103 -9.08 -14.32 7.03
CA HIS A 103 -10.23 -13.93 6.20
C HIS A 103 -10.64 -15.03 5.23
N PRO A 104 -11.85 -15.62 5.30
CA PRO A 104 -12.18 -16.81 4.49
C PRO A 104 -12.26 -16.57 2.97
N GLY A 105 -12.42 -15.31 2.52
CA GLY A 105 -12.65 -14.95 1.12
C GLY A 105 -11.38 -14.69 0.28
N THR A 106 -11.61 -14.14 -0.92
CA THR A 106 -10.55 -13.67 -1.84
C THR A 106 -10.41 -12.15 -1.86
N ILE A 107 -11.46 -11.43 -1.44
CA ILE A 107 -11.51 -9.99 -1.31
C ILE A 107 -12.11 -9.66 0.06
N ARG A 108 -11.65 -8.58 0.67
CA ARG A 108 -12.23 -7.98 1.87
C ARG A 108 -12.59 -6.52 1.62
N ALA A 109 -13.79 -6.12 2.01
CA ALA A 109 -14.17 -4.71 2.04
C ALA A 109 -13.57 -4.04 3.30
N LEU A 110 -12.86 -2.94 3.12
CA LEU A 110 -12.25 -2.18 4.20
C LEU A 110 -12.65 -0.70 4.11
N SER A 111 -13.16 -0.14 5.20
CA SER A 111 -13.46 1.29 5.31
C SER A 111 -12.28 2.02 5.95
N LEU A 112 -11.70 3.01 5.26
CA LEU A 112 -10.55 3.78 5.73
C LEU A 112 -10.78 5.27 5.54
N ASP A 113 -10.48 6.06 6.56
CA ASP A 113 -10.49 7.53 6.49
C ASP A 113 -9.09 8.11 6.75
N CYS A 114 -8.53 8.76 5.73
CA CYS A 114 -7.22 9.39 5.81
C CYS A 114 -7.19 10.59 6.77
N LEU A 115 -8.32 11.27 6.97
CA LEU A 115 -8.45 12.39 7.92
C LEU A 115 -8.77 11.92 9.34
N ALA A 116 -8.85 10.61 9.57
CA ALA A 116 -8.97 10.03 10.90
C ALA A 116 -7.66 9.37 11.37
N CYS A 117 -6.93 8.69 10.49
CA CYS A 117 -5.81 7.85 10.92
C CYS A 117 -4.42 8.50 10.85
N GLY A 118 -4.15 9.37 9.87
CA GLY A 118 -2.84 10.02 9.71
C GLY A 118 -1.63 9.08 9.51
N ALA A 119 -1.80 7.76 9.43
CA ALA A 119 -0.70 6.78 9.54
C ALA A 119 0.44 7.01 8.54
N CYS A 120 0.13 7.19 7.25
CA CYS A 120 1.16 7.44 6.23
C CYS A 120 1.84 8.82 6.34
N CYS A 121 1.41 9.68 7.26
CA CYS A 121 2.04 10.97 7.53
C CYS A 121 3.18 10.87 8.56
N HIS A 122 3.60 9.66 8.97
CA HIS A 122 4.68 9.43 9.94
C HIS A 122 5.97 8.85 9.35
N ASP A 123 5.94 8.34 8.13
CA ASP A 123 7.16 7.92 7.43
C ASP A 123 6.92 7.85 5.91
N ALA A 124 7.13 8.97 5.23
CA ALA A 124 6.99 9.01 3.78
C ALA A 124 8.06 9.89 3.12
N ASN A 125 8.68 9.38 2.05
CA ASN A 125 9.58 10.17 1.22
C ASN A 125 8.79 10.92 0.13
N VAL A 126 8.03 11.94 0.54
CA VAL A 126 7.18 12.70 -0.37
C VAL A 126 8.03 13.68 -1.18
N VAL A 127 8.25 13.31 -2.44
CA VAL A 127 8.91 14.15 -3.44
C VAL A 127 7.90 15.13 -4.02
N LEU A 128 8.32 16.39 -4.16
CA LEU A 128 7.55 17.45 -4.80
C LEU A 128 8.09 17.74 -6.19
N ASP A 129 7.19 17.95 -7.15
CA ASP A 129 7.53 18.43 -8.48
C ASP A 129 7.15 19.90 -8.69
N GLY A 130 7.28 20.38 -9.94
CA GLY A 130 6.92 21.75 -10.31
C GLY A 130 5.41 22.02 -10.22
N ASP A 131 4.58 21.01 -10.50
CA ASP A 131 3.13 21.11 -10.51
C ASP A 131 2.58 21.22 -9.09
N ASP A 132 3.17 20.51 -8.12
CA ASP A 132 2.92 20.69 -6.69
C ASP A 132 3.12 22.14 -6.24
N LEU A 133 4.26 22.73 -6.62
CA LEU A 133 4.62 24.10 -6.24
C LEU A 133 3.74 25.14 -6.96
N ALA A 134 3.39 24.89 -8.22
CA ALA A 134 2.49 25.74 -8.99
C ALA A 134 1.08 25.72 -8.38
N ARG A 135 0.58 24.53 -8.02
CA ARG A 135 -0.72 24.33 -7.34
C ARG A 135 -0.78 25.09 -6.02
N TRP A 136 0.26 25.02 -5.19
CA TRP A 136 0.31 25.80 -3.95
C TRP A 136 0.29 27.31 -4.19
N ARG A 137 1.06 27.79 -5.16
CA ARG A 137 1.07 29.22 -5.53
C ARG A 137 -0.28 29.69 -6.05
N GLY A 138 -0.91 28.91 -6.94
CA GLY A 138 -2.22 29.21 -7.52
C GLY A 138 -3.32 29.26 -6.45
N ALA A 139 -3.19 28.47 -5.39
CA ALA A 139 -4.09 28.48 -4.24
C ALA A 139 -3.77 29.59 -3.20
N GLY A 140 -2.84 30.51 -3.50
CA GLY A 140 -2.41 31.55 -2.56
C GLY A 140 -1.58 31.03 -1.37
N ARG A 141 -1.14 29.77 -1.42
CA ARG A 141 -0.38 29.06 -0.38
C ARG A 141 1.09 28.88 -0.73
N GLY A 142 1.69 29.90 -1.33
CA GLY A 142 3.13 29.90 -1.67
C GLY A 142 4.05 29.75 -0.46
N ASP A 143 3.55 30.02 0.75
CA ASP A 143 4.22 29.78 2.03
C ASP A 143 4.64 28.31 2.22
N LEU A 144 3.86 27.38 1.65
CA LEU A 144 4.12 25.94 1.72
C LEU A 144 5.44 25.53 1.03
N ALA A 145 5.93 26.33 0.07
CA ALA A 145 7.23 26.10 -0.56
C ALA A 145 8.43 26.53 0.32
N GLY A 146 8.17 27.13 1.48
CA GLY A 146 9.15 27.61 2.44
C GLY A 146 9.92 26.51 3.16
N ARG A 147 11.03 26.88 3.81
CA ARG A 147 11.93 25.93 4.50
C ARG A 147 11.29 25.19 5.68
N ALA A 148 10.20 25.74 6.22
CA ALA A 148 9.42 25.12 7.30
C ALA A 148 8.75 23.82 6.85
N TYR A 149 8.28 23.76 5.60
CA TYR A 149 7.50 22.62 5.09
C TYR A 149 8.26 21.78 4.07
N VAL A 150 9.35 22.32 3.51
CA VAL A 150 10.08 21.69 2.41
C VAL A 150 11.58 21.63 2.69
N ARG A 151 12.19 20.52 2.27
CA ARG A 151 13.64 20.34 2.15
C ARG A 151 14.02 20.38 0.67
N ARG A 152 15.09 21.13 0.37
CA ARG A 152 15.72 21.14 -0.96
C ARG A 152 17.09 20.48 -0.84
N ALA A 153 17.30 19.40 -1.56
CA ALA A 153 18.58 18.73 -1.63
C ALA A 153 19.48 19.41 -2.68
N ARG A 154 20.79 19.11 -2.62
CA ARG A 154 21.80 19.73 -3.50
C ARG A 154 21.64 19.33 -4.97
N ASP A 155 21.03 18.17 -5.21
CA ASP A 155 20.69 17.62 -6.52
C ASP A 155 19.42 18.26 -7.13
N GLY A 156 18.83 19.25 -6.45
CA GLY A 156 17.61 19.93 -6.88
C GLY A 156 16.33 19.21 -6.46
N LYS A 157 16.40 18.02 -5.85
CA LYS A 157 15.21 17.31 -5.37
C LYS A 157 14.55 18.08 -4.24
N ILE A 158 13.24 18.25 -4.35
CA ILE A 158 12.41 18.91 -3.36
C ILE A 158 11.57 17.85 -2.67
N THR A 159 11.55 17.83 -1.34
CA THR A 159 10.73 16.89 -0.56
C THR A 159 9.97 17.63 0.53
N LEU A 160 8.85 17.06 0.97
CA LEU A 160 8.25 17.51 2.22
C LEU A 160 9.24 17.33 3.38
N ARG A 161 9.15 18.24 4.33
CA ARG A 161 9.86 18.15 5.59
C ARG A 161 9.00 17.35 6.57
N PHE A 162 9.66 16.41 7.23
CA PHE A 162 9.13 15.72 8.40
C PHE A 162 9.88 16.23 9.64
N ALA A 163 9.19 16.25 10.78
CA ALA A 163 9.78 16.55 12.07
C ALA A 163 10.78 15.46 12.47
N ALA A 164 11.61 15.73 13.48
CA ALA A 164 12.53 14.72 14.02
C ALA A 164 11.79 13.48 14.56
N SER A 165 10.52 13.61 14.95
CA SER A 165 9.63 12.52 15.34
C SER A 165 9.10 11.69 14.17
N GLY A 166 9.52 11.97 12.93
CA GLY A 166 8.97 11.33 11.73
C GLY A 166 7.63 11.91 11.29
N ARG A 167 7.01 12.82 12.04
CA ARG A 167 5.67 13.36 11.71
C ARG A 167 5.74 14.42 10.60
N CYS A 168 4.85 14.35 9.61
CA CYS A 168 4.74 15.35 8.55
C CYS A 168 4.42 16.74 9.13
N GLN A 169 5.07 17.79 8.65
CA GLN A 169 4.85 19.16 9.12
C GLN A 169 3.44 19.70 8.80
N HIS A 170 2.67 19.01 7.94
CA HIS A 170 1.28 19.35 7.65
C HIS A 170 0.27 18.53 8.45
N LEU A 171 0.70 17.58 9.28
CA LEU A 171 -0.21 16.78 10.11
C LEU A 171 -0.59 17.56 11.36
N GLY A 172 -1.84 17.98 11.48
CA GLY A 172 -2.40 18.60 12.68
C GLY A 172 -2.46 17.63 13.86
N ASP A 173 -2.59 18.16 15.08
CA ASP A 173 -2.64 17.34 16.31
C ASP A 173 -3.90 16.48 16.40
N ASP A 174 -4.91 16.81 15.61
CA ASP A 174 -6.12 16.03 15.36
C ASP A 174 -5.95 14.95 14.27
N LEU A 175 -4.71 14.68 13.85
CA LEU A 175 -4.34 13.74 12.77
C LEU A 175 -4.87 14.14 11.39
N ARG A 176 -5.37 15.37 11.22
CA ARG A 176 -5.84 15.86 9.91
C ARG A 176 -4.72 16.56 9.15
N CYS A 177 -4.67 16.31 7.85
CA CYS A 177 -3.73 17.03 6.98
C CYS A 177 -4.24 18.47 6.77
N ALA A 178 -3.46 19.46 7.25
CA ALA A 178 -3.77 20.88 7.12
C ALA A 178 -3.79 21.38 5.65
N ILE A 179 -3.28 20.57 4.72
CA ILE A 179 -3.26 20.86 3.29
C ILE A 179 -3.97 19.79 2.47
N TYR A 180 -4.97 19.09 3.02
CA TYR A 180 -5.59 17.92 2.37
C TYR A 180 -6.00 18.14 0.90
N GLU A 181 -6.63 19.27 0.61
CA GLU A 181 -7.05 19.65 -0.75
C GLU A 181 -5.90 20.12 -1.64
N LEU A 182 -4.76 20.47 -1.06
CA LEU A 182 -3.53 20.91 -1.74
C LEU A 182 -2.42 19.86 -1.64
N ARG A 183 -2.75 18.62 -1.27
CA ARG A 183 -1.76 17.54 -1.12
C ARG A 183 -0.92 17.40 -2.38
N PRO A 184 0.38 17.13 -2.24
CA PRO A 184 1.25 16.80 -3.35
C PRO A 184 0.75 15.57 -4.11
N ASP A 185 1.13 15.44 -5.38
CA ASP A 185 0.69 14.30 -6.20
C ASP A 185 1.20 12.97 -5.66
N ASN A 186 2.37 12.94 -5.03
CA ASN A 186 2.88 11.75 -4.37
C ASN A 186 1.97 11.30 -3.20
N CYS A 187 1.43 12.25 -2.41
CA CYS A 187 0.43 11.95 -1.37
C CYS A 187 -0.93 11.53 -1.95
N ARG A 188 -1.29 11.99 -3.15
CA ARG A 188 -2.54 11.60 -3.84
C ARG A 188 -2.45 10.25 -4.51
N ALA A 189 -1.27 9.93 -5.05
CA ALA A 189 -0.99 8.67 -5.71
C ALA A 189 -0.98 7.51 -4.73
N PHE A 190 -0.71 7.77 -3.44
CA PHE A 190 -0.73 6.76 -2.39
C PHE A 190 -2.10 6.09 -2.28
N VAL A 191 -2.15 4.79 -2.62
CA VAL A 191 -3.41 4.05 -2.68
C VAL A 191 -3.82 3.57 -1.29
N VAL A 192 -5.01 3.99 -0.87
CA VAL A 192 -5.62 3.59 0.39
C VAL A 192 -5.90 2.09 0.39
N GLY A 193 -5.49 1.39 1.45
CA GLY A 193 -5.62 -0.06 1.57
C GLY A 193 -4.57 -0.87 0.79
N SER A 194 -3.60 -0.23 0.15
CA SER A 194 -2.39 -0.90 -0.36
C SER A 194 -1.54 -1.50 0.77
N GLU A 195 -0.59 -2.38 0.42
CA GLU A 195 0.32 -2.96 1.41
C GLU A 195 1.14 -1.89 2.14
N ALA A 196 1.58 -0.84 1.44
CA ALA A 196 2.23 0.32 2.09
C ALA A 196 1.29 1.05 3.07
N CYS A 197 -0.01 1.15 2.76
CA CYS A 197 -1.00 1.76 3.65
C CYS A 197 -1.22 0.91 4.92
N LEU A 198 -1.29 -0.41 4.78
CA LEU A 198 -1.46 -1.31 5.91
C LEU A 198 -0.22 -1.35 6.80
N SER A 199 0.98 -1.44 6.21
CA SER A 199 2.24 -1.38 6.97
C SER A 199 2.34 -0.07 7.76
N ALA A 200 2.05 1.08 7.15
CA ALA A 200 2.07 2.36 7.87
C ALA A 200 1.10 2.39 9.06
N ARG A 201 -0.09 1.76 8.93
CA ARG A 201 -1.08 1.67 10.02
C ARG A 201 -0.62 0.73 11.13
N GLU A 202 0.01 -0.39 10.78
CA GLU A 202 0.55 -1.32 11.76
C GLU A 202 1.69 -0.68 12.54
N GLU A 203 2.65 -0.05 11.85
CA GLU A 203 3.82 0.59 12.45
C GLU A 203 3.46 1.83 13.28
N THR A 204 2.53 2.66 12.81
CA THR A 204 2.20 3.93 13.46
C THR A 204 1.12 3.80 14.52
N LEU A 205 0.12 2.94 14.28
CA LEU A 205 -1.09 2.87 15.11
C LEU A 205 -1.23 1.52 15.81
N GLY A 206 -0.36 0.54 15.54
CA GLY A 206 -0.55 -0.82 16.03
C GLY A 206 -1.81 -1.46 15.46
N ILE A 207 -2.22 -1.12 14.23
CA ILE A 207 -3.45 -1.63 13.60
C ILE A 207 -3.08 -2.64 12.50
N ARG A 208 -3.23 -3.94 12.79
CA ARG A 208 -2.96 -5.04 11.85
C ARG A 208 -4.21 -5.36 11.00
N ASP A 209 -4.04 -5.33 9.67
CA ASP A 209 -5.13 -5.46 8.68
C ASP A 209 -6.32 -4.50 8.88
N GLY A 210 -6.03 -3.29 9.35
CA GLY A 210 -7.05 -2.26 9.56
C GLY A 210 -7.84 -2.39 10.87
N ALA A 211 -7.63 -3.45 11.67
CA ALA A 211 -8.12 -3.60 13.04
C ALA A 211 -6.97 -3.40 14.07
N PRO A 212 -7.25 -3.00 15.33
CA PRO A 212 -6.21 -2.93 16.37
C PRO A 212 -5.48 -4.28 16.51
N ALA A 213 -4.16 -4.26 16.73
CA ALA A 213 -3.32 -5.45 16.86
C ALA A 213 -3.68 -6.30 18.10
N GLU A 214 -4.25 -5.66 19.10
CA GLU A 214 -4.89 -6.28 20.25
C GLU A 214 -6.41 -6.26 20.01
N ALA A 215 -6.96 -7.32 19.43
CA ALA A 215 -8.36 -7.60 19.67
C ALA A 215 -8.47 -7.91 21.17
N GLU A 216 -9.05 -7.00 21.95
CA GLU A 216 -9.57 -7.29 23.29
C GLU A 216 -10.46 -8.54 23.19
N LEU A 217 -9.88 -9.70 23.52
CA LEU A 217 -10.59 -10.88 23.95
C LEU A 217 -10.86 -10.69 25.45
N ASP A 218 -11.83 -9.83 25.76
CA ASP A 218 -12.53 -9.60 27.04
C ASP A 218 -13.22 -8.25 26.82
N GLU A 219 -14.53 -8.12 26.61
CA GLU A 219 -15.60 -8.39 27.58
C GLU A 219 -16.91 -8.68 26.81
N ALA A 220 -17.33 -9.94 26.81
CA ALA A 220 -18.71 -10.31 26.46
C ALA A 220 -19.16 -11.52 27.31
N GLU A 221 -18.93 -11.46 28.62
CA GLU A 221 -19.69 -12.22 29.61
C GLU A 221 -19.95 -11.32 30.83
N ALA A 222 -21.06 -10.58 30.76
CA ALA A 222 -21.79 -10.05 31.91
C ALA A 222 -23.23 -10.53 31.82
#